data_AF-A0A8T7DPR0-F1
#
_entry.id   AF-A0A8T7DPR0-F1
#
_cell.length_a   1.000
_cell.length_b   1.000
_cell.length_c   1.000
_cell.angle_alpha   90.00
_cell.angle_beta   90.00
_cell.angle_gamma   90.00
#
_symmetry.space_group_name_H-M   'P 1'
#
loop_
_entity.id
_entity.type
_entity.pdbx_description
1 polymer ?
#
loop_
_entity_poly.entity_id
_entity_poly.type
_entity_poly.pdbx_seq_one_letter_code
_entity_poly.pdbx_strand_id
1 'polypeptide(L)'
;MQDILDKAKKIELVIFDVDGVMTDGSLFMGDDGQEYKAFNSLDGHGMRMLQEGGITAAIITGRKSNVVEHRMKDLGITRVYQGYRDKIPAYEALMEDIGLITDQVAYVGDDVVDLPIMTRVGFAIAVQDAHPYVKKHAHWITQSNG
;
A
#
# COMPACT_ATOMS: atom_id res chain seq x y z
N MET A 1 -0.51 -21.75 -4.73
CA MET A 1 -1.02 -20.83 -5.78
C MET A 1 -2.55 -20.79 -5.81
N GLN A 2 -3.24 -21.94 -5.76
CA GLN A 2 -4.72 -21.96 -5.66
C GLN A 2 -5.25 -21.10 -4.49
N ASP A 3 -4.68 -21.27 -3.29
CA ASP A 3 -5.03 -20.48 -2.09
C ASP A 3 -4.88 -18.96 -2.29
N ILE A 4 -3.80 -18.52 -2.97
CA ILE A 4 -3.54 -17.10 -3.26
C ILE A 4 -4.60 -16.55 -4.21
N LEU A 5 -4.94 -17.29 -5.27
CA LEU A 5 -5.97 -16.88 -6.22
C LEU A 5 -7.35 -16.80 -5.55
N ASP A 6 -7.65 -17.71 -4.61
CA ASP A 6 -8.93 -17.71 -3.90
C ASP A 6 -9.04 -16.56 -2.89
N LYS A 7 -7.92 -16.11 -2.30
CA LYS A 7 -7.85 -14.85 -1.54
C LYS A 7 -8.05 -13.64 -2.47
N ALA A 8 -7.30 -13.58 -3.57
CA ALA A 8 -7.33 -12.45 -4.50
C ALA A 8 -8.72 -12.21 -5.13
N LYS A 9 -9.50 -13.27 -5.39
CA LYS A 9 -10.87 -13.15 -5.94
C LYS A 9 -11.86 -12.38 -5.06
N LYS A 10 -11.60 -12.25 -3.76
CA LYS A 10 -12.48 -11.57 -2.81
C LYS A 10 -12.20 -10.07 -2.70
N ILE A 11 -11.10 -9.60 -3.29
CA ILE A 11 -10.55 -8.27 -3.00
C ILE A 11 -11.33 -7.19 -3.73
N GLU A 12 -11.81 -6.22 -2.94
CA GLU A 12 -12.51 -5.02 -3.41
C GLU A 12 -11.73 -3.74 -3.06
N LEU A 13 -10.75 -3.84 -2.15
CA LEU A 13 -9.87 -2.76 -1.73
C LEU A 13 -8.42 -3.24 -1.64
N VAL A 14 -7.50 -2.50 -2.25
CA VAL A 14 -6.05 -2.67 -2.05
C VAL A 14 -5.49 -1.43 -1.37
N ILE A 15 -4.83 -1.62 -0.24
CA ILE A 15 -4.13 -0.58 0.51
C ILE A 15 -2.63 -0.74 0.27
N PHE A 16 -1.95 0.36 -0.06
CA PHE A 16 -0.50 0.39 -0.26
C PHE A 16 0.16 1.28 0.79
N ASP A 17 1.30 0.83 1.33
CA ASP A 17 2.31 1.78 1.81
C ASP A 17 2.96 2.49 0.60
N VAL A 18 3.72 3.54 0.89
CA VAL A 18 4.44 4.33 -0.10
C VAL A 18 5.92 3.95 -0.13
N ASP A 19 6.64 4.24 0.95
CA ASP A 19 8.10 4.15 0.97
C ASP A 19 8.52 2.69 1.12
N GLY A 20 9.26 2.15 0.14
CA GLY A 20 9.62 0.74 0.10
C GLY A 20 8.59 -0.17 -0.58
N VAL A 21 7.45 0.37 -1.01
CA VAL A 21 6.39 -0.38 -1.74
C VAL A 21 6.09 0.22 -3.11
N MET A 22 5.88 1.53 -3.17
CA MET A 22 5.70 2.28 -4.42
C MET A 22 6.99 3.01 -4.85
N THR A 23 8.03 2.89 -4.02
CA THR A 23 9.35 3.46 -4.17
C THR A 23 10.37 2.44 -3.66
N ASP A 24 11.63 2.60 -4.05
CA ASP A 24 12.75 1.78 -3.59
C ASP A 24 13.17 2.03 -2.12
N GLY A 25 12.36 2.76 -1.35
CA GLY A 25 12.61 3.14 0.04
C GLY A 25 13.61 4.28 0.23
N SER A 26 14.25 4.77 -0.84
CA SER A 26 15.19 5.89 -0.75
C SER A 26 14.48 7.22 -0.48
N LEU A 27 15.08 8.03 0.39
CA LEU A 27 14.64 9.40 0.66
C LEU A 27 15.66 10.40 0.13
N PHE A 28 15.27 11.15 -0.90
CA PHE A 28 16.10 12.22 -1.44
C PHE A 28 15.75 13.53 -0.75
N MET A 29 16.71 14.11 -0.02
CA MET A 29 16.53 15.37 0.71
C MET A 29 17.49 16.43 0.16
N GLY A 30 16.95 17.59 -0.21
CA GLY A 30 17.70 18.78 -0.56
C GLY A 30 18.18 19.53 0.70
N ASP A 31 19.27 20.27 0.57
CA ASP A 31 19.79 21.18 1.61
C ASP A 31 18.87 22.38 1.87
N ASP A 32 17.96 22.65 0.93
CA ASP A 32 16.85 23.60 1.04
C ASP A 32 15.60 23.03 1.75
N GLY A 33 15.65 21.76 2.17
CA GLY A 33 14.55 21.06 2.84
C GLY A 33 13.51 20.46 1.89
N GLN A 34 13.73 20.49 0.56
CA GLN A 34 12.86 19.76 -0.37
C GLN A 34 13.04 18.24 -0.22
N GLU A 35 11.94 17.50 -0.38
CA GLU A 35 11.94 16.03 -0.43
C GLU A 35 11.51 15.57 -1.83
N TYR A 36 12.18 14.57 -2.37
CA TYR A 36 11.83 13.94 -3.63
C TYR A 36 11.63 12.43 -3.44
N LYS A 37 10.73 11.84 -4.24
CA LYS A 37 10.49 10.41 -4.31
C LYS A 37 10.42 9.98 -5.78
N ALA A 38 10.97 8.81 -6.08
CA ALA A 38 10.85 8.19 -7.39
C ALA A 38 9.76 7.13 -7.34
N PHE A 39 8.80 7.21 -8.27
CA PHE A 39 7.72 6.23 -8.43
C PHE A 39 7.86 5.50 -9.75
N ASN A 40 7.36 4.26 -9.83
CA ASN A 40 7.36 3.50 -11.06
C ASN A 40 6.14 3.85 -11.95
N SER A 41 6.36 3.95 -13.26
CA SER A 41 5.28 4.17 -14.24
C SER A 41 4.42 2.92 -14.45
N LEU A 42 5.00 1.73 -14.36
CA LEU A 42 4.30 0.44 -14.48
C LEU A 42 3.30 0.25 -13.33
N ASP A 43 3.70 0.58 -12.11
CA ASP A 43 2.81 0.52 -10.94
C ASP A 43 1.65 1.50 -11.07
N GLY A 44 1.92 2.70 -11.59
CA GLY A 44 0.88 3.67 -11.91
C GLY A 44 -0.15 3.11 -12.90
N HIS A 45 0.29 2.42 -13.95
CA HIS A 45 -0.62 1.74 -14.87
C HIS A 45 -1.39 0.59 -14.21
N GLY A 46 -0.72 -0.23 -13.40
CA GLY A 46 -1.37 -1.32 -12.65
C GLY A 46 -2.46 -0.82 -11.70
N MET A 47 -2.23 0.30 -11.00
CA MET A 47 -3.25 0.93 -10.15
C MET A 47 -4.45 1.44 -10.94
N ARG A 48 -4.24 1.99 -12.14
CA ARG A 48 -5.34 2.36 -13.04
C ARG A 48 -6.14 1.15 -13.47
N MET A 49 -5.47 0.05 -13.83
CA MET A 49 -6.15 -1.20 -14.20
C MET A 49 -6.97 -1.78 -13.04
N LEU A 50 -6.48 -1.71 -11.80
CA LEU A 50 -7.25 -2.10 -10.61
C LEU A 50 -8.54 -1.27 -10.49
N GLN A 51 -8.44 0.05 -10.62
CA GLN A 51 -9.58 0.96 -10.56
C GLN A 51 -10.59 0.70 -11.69
N GLU A 52 -10.13 0.49 -12.92
CA GLU A 52 -10.97 0.12 -14.07
C GLU A 52 -11.67 -1.23 -13.88
N GLY A 53 -11.02 -2.15 -13.15
CA GLY A 53 -11.59 -3.42 -12.71
C GLY A 53 -12.58 -3.30 -11.54
N GLY A 54 -12.86 -2.10 -11.05
CA GLY A 54 -13.79 -1.86 -9.93
C GLY A 54 -13.17 -2.05 -8.54
N ILE A 55 -11.84 -2.22 -8.45
CA ILE A 55 -11.13 -2.39 -7.18
C ILE A 55 -10.66 -1.01 -6.70
N THR A 56 -11.01 -0.67 -5.47
CA THR A 56 -10.59 0.60 -4.85
C THR A 56 -9.11 0.52 -4.45
N ALA A 57 -8.36 1.59 -4.70
CA ALA A 57 -7.00 1.76 -4.21
C ALA A 57 -6.96 2.82 -3.10
N ALA A 58 -6.20 2.56 -2.04
CA ALA A 58 -5.97 3.50 -0.94
C ALA A 58 -4.50 3.50 -0.51
N ILE A 59 -4.07 4.61 0.09
CA ILE A 59 -2.70 4.80 0.60
C ILE A 59 -2.75 5.02 2.11
N ILE A 60 -1.93 4.28 2.86
CA ILE A 60 -1.66 4.55 4.27
C ILE A 60 -0.15 4.58 4.50
N THR A 61 0.38 5.76 4.79
CA THR A 61 1.82 5.96 4.98
C THR A 61 2.14 6.74 6.27
N GLY A 62 3.26 6.38 6.88
CA GLY A 62 3.77 7.03 8.08
C GLY A 62 4.37 8.41 7.83
N ARG A 63 4.78 8.69 6.58
CA ARG A 63 5.31 10.00 6.19
C ARG A 63 4.20 10.90 5.67
N LYS A 64 4.47 12.21 5.66
CA LYS A 64 3.62 13.21 5.02
C LYS A 64 4.47 14.04 4.07
N SER A 65 4.12 14.05 2.79
CA SER A 65 4.77 14.90 1.80
C SER A 65 3.82 15.32 0.68
N ASN A 66 4.07 16.49 0.11
CA ASN A 66 3.30 16.98 -1.04
C ASN A 66 3.54 16.11 -2.28
N VAL A 67 4.68 15.41 -2.36
CA VAL A 67 5.02 14.53 -3.48
C VAL A 67 4.04 13.37 -3.57
N VAL A 68 3.68 12.76 -2.44
CA VAL A 68 2.67 11.70 -2.38
C VAL A 68 1.30 12.24 -2.79
N GLU A 69 0.90 13.42 -2.30
CA GLU A 69 -0.38 14.04 -2.68
C GLU A 69 -0.48 14.28 -4.20
N HIS A 70 0.58 14.81 -4.81
CA HIS A 70 0.62 15.04 -6.26
C HIS A 70 0.52 13.72 -7.03
N ARG A 71 1.26 12.69 -6.62
CA ARG A 71 1.23 11.38 -7.31
C ARG A 71 -0.14 10.71 -7.18
N MET A 72 -0.75 10.73 -6.00
CA MET A 72 -2.07 10.13 -5.82
C MET A 72 -3.15 10.89 -6.58
N LYS A 73 -3.06 12.22 -6.64
CA LYS A 73 -3.96 13.03 -7.47
C LYS A 73 -3.81 12.69 -8.96
N ASP A 74 -2.58 12.54 -9.46
CA ASP A 74 -2.30 12.12 -10.84
C ASP A 74 -2.88 10.74 -11.15
N LEU A 75 -2.89 9.82 -10.19
CA LEU A 75 -3.51 8.50 -10.30
C LEU A 75 -5.01 8.48 -9.99
N GLY A 76 -5.62 9.62 -9.61
CA GLY A 76 -7.03 9.69 -9.22
C GLY A 76 -7.36 8.91 -7.94
N ILE A 77 -6.38 8.66 -7.08
CA ILE A 77 -6.55 7.99 -5.78
C ILE A 77 -6.95 9.04 -4.75
N THR A 78 -8.16 8.90 -4.20
CA THR A 78 -8.74 9.88 -3.27
C THR A 78 -8.60 9.48 -1.80
N ARG A 79 -8.36 8.20 -1.52
CA ARG A 79 -8.23 7.63 -0.18
C ARG A 79 -6.76 7.64 0.25
N VAL A 80 -6.29 8.79 0.72
CA VAL A 80 -4.88 9.02 1.06
C VAL A 80 -4.73 9.43 2.52
N TYR A 81 -4.08 8.58 3.32
CA TYR A 81 -3.88 8.78 4.75
C TYR A 81 -2.38 8.90 5.03
N GLN A 82 -1.92 10.13 5.27
CA GLN A 82 -0.51 10.45 5.51
C GLN A 82 -0.22 10.83 6.96
N GLY A 83 1.02 10.59 7.41
CA GLY A 83 1.48 10.94 8.75
C GLY A 83 1.09 9.95 9.84
N TYR A 84 0.66 8.74 9.47
CA TYR A 84 0.20 7.70 10.40
C TYR A 84 1.34 6.73 10.73
N ARG A 85 2.16 7.05 11.73
CA ARG A 85 3.20 6.12 12.23
C ARG A 85 2.60 4.86 12.84
N ASP A 86 1.53 5.04 13.61
CA ASP A 86 0.59 3.96 13.90
C ASP A 86 -0.48 3.99 12.80
N LYS A 87 -0.53 2.92 12.00
CA LYS A 87 -1.41 2.83 10.83
C LYS A 87 -2.82 2.36 11.18
N ILE A 88 -3.05 1.81 12.38
CA ILE A 88 -4.37 1.26 12.76
C ILE A 88 -5.49 2.31 12.73
N PRO A 89 -5.33 3.52 13.28
CA PRO A 89 -6.41 4.52 13.24
C PRO A 89 -6.83 4.91 11.81
N ALA A 90 -5.88 5.02 10.88
CA ALA A 90 -6.18 5.30 9.47
C ALA A 90 -6.91 4.12 8.81
N TYR A 91 -6.49 2.89 9.12
CA TYR A 91 -7.14 1.68 8.63
C TYR A 91 -8.58 1.58 9.12
N GLU A 92 -8.82 1.75 10.43
CA GLU A 92 -10.17 1.68 11.00
C GLU A 92 -11.11 2.73 10.40
N ALA A 93 -10.63 3.98 10.26
CA ALA A 93 -11.39 5.04 9.62
C ALA A 93 -11.71 4.73 8.14
N LEU A 94 -10.75 4.16 7.40
CA LEU A 94 -10.96 3.74 6.01
C LEU A 94 -12.00 2.62 5.92
N MET A 95 -11.95 1.63 6.82
CA MET A 95 -12.89 0.51 6.84
C MET A 95 -14.30 0.96 7.20
N GLU A 96 -14.45 1.88 8.15
CA GLU A 96 -15.74 2.48 8.52
C GLU A 96 -16.38 3.23 7.34
N ASP A 97 -15.58 4.04 6.64
CA ASP A 97 -16.04 4.83 5.50
C ASP A 97 -16.46 3.98 4.27
N ILE A 98 -15.77 2.86 4.05
CA ILE A 98 -15.99 2.01 2.88
C ILE A 98 -16.99 0.88 3.17
N GLY A 99 -17.14 0.44 4.42
CA GLY A 99 -18.09 -0.57 4.83
C GLY A 99 -17.76 -1.99 4.36
N LEU A 100 -16.49 -2.28 4.06
CA LEU A 100 -16.02 -3.63 3.70
C LEU A 100 -15.66 -4.46 4.92
N ILE A 101 -15.58 -5.78 4.75
CA ILE A 101 -14.99 -6.67 5.75
C ILE A 101 -13.51 -6.94 5.45
N THR A 102 -12.76 -7.34 6.48
CA THR A 102 -11.32 -7.61 6.39
C THR A 102 -10.94 -8.56 5.25
N ASP A 103 -11.77 -9.57 4.99
CA ASP A 103 -11.57 -10.59 3.94
C ASP A 103 -11.55 -10.03 2.51
N GLN A 104 -12.15 -8.85 2.30
CA GLN A 104 -12.21 -8.16 1.01
C GLN A 104 -11.06 -7.15 0.81
N VAL A 105 -10.13 -7.10 1.76
CA VAL A 105 -9.04 -6.13 1.78
C VAL A 105 -7.71 -6.82 1.52
N ALA A 106 -6.91 -6.23 0.63
CA ALA A 106 -5.51 -6.53 0.48
C ALA A 106 -4.67 -5.38 1.02
N TYR A 107 -3.49 -5.70 1.54
CA TYR A 107 -2.51 -4.72 1.99
C TYR A 107 -1.13 -5.07 1.44
N VAL A 108 -0.44 -4.10 0.85
CA VAL A 108 0.94 -4.23 0.37
C VAL A 108 1.88 -3.41 1.26
N GLY A 109 2.82 -4.10 1.91
CA GLY A 109 3.76 -3.51 2.86
C GLY A 109 5.20 -4.01 2.70
N ASP A 110 6.14 -3.34 3.37
CA ASP A 110 7.56 -3.66 3.33
C ASP A 110 8.19 -3.78 4.74
N ASP A 111 7.69 -3.06 5.74
CA ASP A 111 8.32 -2.99 7.07
C ASP A 111 7.37 -3.33 8.24
N VAL A 112 7.93 -3.49 9.44
CA VAL A 112 7.23 -3.94 10.64
C VAL A 112 6.05 -3.06 11.04
N VAL A 113 6.04 -1.80 10.62
CA VAL A 113 4.93 -0.85 10.83
C VAL A 113 3.66 -1.24 10.07
N ASP A 114 3.77 -2.10 9.05
CA ASP A 114 2.64 -2.63 8.27
C ASP A 114 1.97 -3.83 8.91
N LEU A 115 2.72 -4.59 9.74
CA LEU A 115 2.25 -5.83 10.35
C LEU A 115 0.92 -5.72 11.08
N PRO A 116 0.63 -4.64 11.83
CA PRO A 116 -0.69 -4.47 12.43
C PRO A 116 -1.82 -4.58 11.39
N ILE A 117 -1.71 -3.95 10.22
CA ILE A 117 -2.76 -4.08 9.20
C ILE A 117 -2.65 -5.42 8.46
N MET A 118 -1.45 -5.83 8.07
CA MET A 118 -1.24 -7.06 7.29
C MET A 118 -1.81 -8.30 7.99
N THR A 119 -1.66 -8.40 9.31
CA THR A 119 -2.18 -9.53 10.09
C THR A 119 -3.71 -9.56 10.25
N ARG A 120 -4.42 -8.50 9.84
CA ARG A 120 -5.88 -8.37 9.93
C ARG A 120 -6.58 -8.60 8.60
N VAL A 121 -5.96 -8.24 7.48
CA VAL A 121 -6.58 -8.26 6.16
C VAL A 121 -6.64 -9.66 5.53
N GLY A 122 -7.60 -9.86 4.62
CA GLY A 122 -7.81 -11.12 3.91
C GLY A 122 -6.63 -11.51 3.01
N PHE A 123 -5.91 -10.51 2.48
CA PHE A 123 -4.78 -10.73 1.60
C PHE A 123 -3.60 -9.76 1.82
N ALA A 124 -2.78 -10.07 2.83
CA ALA A 124 -1.47 -9.44 3.02
C ALA A 124 -0.43 -9.84 1.97
N ILE A 125 0.24 -8.83 1.39
CA ILE A 125 1.29 -8.95 0.39
C ILE A 125 2.54 -8.21 0.91
N ALA A 126 3.70 -8.85 0.80
CA ALA A 126 4.98 -8.20 1.05
C ALA A 126 5.74 -8.01 -0.27
N VAL A 127 6.44 -6.89 -0.44
CA VAL A 127 7.34 -6.73 -1.59
C VAL A 127 8.58 -7.65 -1.48
N GLN A 128 9.27 -7.92 -2.60
CA GLN A 128 10.37 -8.89 -2.65
C GLN A 128 11.56 -8.52 -1.77
N ASP A 129 11.77 -7.25 -1.46
CA ASP A 129 12.83 -6.71 -0.60
C ASP A 129 12.34 -6.27 0.78
N ALA A 130 11.06 -6.51 1.09
CA ALA A 130 10.48 -6.27 2.41
C ALA A 130 11.30 -6.93 3.54
N HIS A 131 11.23 -6.33 4.74
CA HIS A 131 11.89 -6.82 5.93
C HIS A 131 11.58 -8.33 6.15
N PRO A 132 12.57 -9.19 6.46
CA PRO A 132 12.36 -10.64 6.53
C PRO A 132 11.26 -11.07 7.51
N TYR A 133 11.01 -10.27 8.56
CA TYR A 133 9.93 -10.53 9.50
C TYR A 133 8.55 -10.30 8.87
N VAL A 134 8.40 -9.29 8.02
CA VAL A 134 7.15 -8.96 7.30
C VAL A 134 6.76 -10.08 6.34
N LYS A 135 7.74 -10.58 5.58
CA LYS A 135 7.55 -11.70 4.65
C LYS A 135 6.98 -12.96 5.32
N LYS A 136 7.30 -13.22 6.59
CA LYS A 136 6.77 -14.37 7.35
C LYS A 136 5.27 -14.27 7.62
N HIS A 137 4.71 -13.06 7.57
CA HIS A 137 3.30 -12.78 7.84
C HIS A 137 2.51 -12.44 6.57
N ALA A 138 3.16 -12.45 5.40
CA ALA A 138 2.50 -12.22 4.13
C ALA A 138 1.91 -13.53 3.57
N HIS A 139 0.75 -13.43 2.91
CA HIS A 139 0.19 -14.55 2.15
C HIS A 139 0.87 -14.70 0.79
N TRP A 140 1.38 -13.60 0.24
CA TRP A 140 2.13 -13.59 -1.00
C TRP A 140 3.30 -12.61 -0.91
N ILE A 141 4.40 -12.98 -1.56
CA ILE A 141 5.58 -12.14 -1.72
C ILE A 141 5.71 -11.87 -3.23
N THR A 142 5.79 -10.61 -3.61
CA THR A 142 5.96 -10.22 -5.03
C THR A 142 7.29 -10.75 -5.57
N GLN A 143 7.43 -10.85 -6.89
CA GLN A 143 8.72 -11.18 -7.50
C GLN A 143 9.63 -9.96 -7.69
N SER A 144 9.02 -8.77 -7.79
CA SER A 144 9.70 -7.49 -7.91
C SER A 144 9.85 -6.83 -6.55
N ASN A 145 10.91 -6.05 -6.40
CA ASN A 145 11.10 -5.13 -5.27
C ASN A 145 10.08 -3.99 -5.32
N GLY A 146 10.00 -3.24 -4.22
CA GLY A 146 9.35 -1.93 -4.18
C GLY A 146 10.06 -0.87 -5.03
#